data_AF-R0KIE9-F1
#
_entry.id   AF-R0KIE9-F1
#
_cell.length_a   1.000
_cell.length_b   1.000
_cell.length_c   1.000
_cell.angle_alpha   90.00
_cell.angle_beta   90.00
_cell.angle_gamma   90.00
#
_symmetry.space_group_name_H-M   'P 1'
#
loop_
_entity.id
_entity.type
_entity.pdbx_description
1 polymer ?
#
loop_
_entity_poly.entity_id
_entity_poly.type
_entity_poly.pdbx_seq_one_letter_code
_entity_poly.pdbx_strand_id
1 'polypeptide(L)' 'MEKALTPEMLATDLALYLVRKGFSSDVSQVFNFVNSVEQYTALGGTAKSSVTTQIEQLRELMKKQKEQA' A
#
# COMPACT_ATOMS: atom_id res chain seq x y z
N MET A 1 -31.46 15.94 0.92
CA MET A 1 -31.09 14.82 0.02
C MET A 1 -29.63 14.52 0.29
N GLU A 2 -29.30 13.40 0.96
CA GLU A 2 -27.90 12.95 1.00
C GLU A 2 -27.48 12.75 -0.47
N LYS A 3 -26.41 13.40 -0.92
CA LYS A 3 -25.87 13.11 -2.26
C LYS A 3 -25.54 11.62 -2.28
N ALA A 4 -26.19 10.87 -3.16
CA ALA A 4 -25.81 9.50 -3.44
C ALA A 4 -24.34 9.48 -3.88
N LEU A 5 -23.60 8.44 -3.49
CA LEU A 5 -22.25 8.20 -4.00
C LEU A 5 -22.31 8.08 -5.53
N THR A 6 -21.50 8.85 -6.26
CA THR A 6 -21.44 8.80 -7.73
C THR A 6 -20.06 8.36 -8.22
N PRO A 7 -19.97 7.71 -9.40
CA PRO A 7 -18.69 7.25 -9.96
C PRO A 7 -17.66 8.36 -10.22
N GLU A 8 -18.10 9.61 -10.34
CA GLU A 8 -17.26 10.78 -10.65
C GLU A 8 -16.65 11.42 -9.39
N MET A 9 -17.01 10.96 -8.19
CA MET A 9 -16.49 11.51 -6.93
C MET A 9 -14.97 11.33 -6.83
N LEU A 10 -14.28 12.38 -6.42
CA LEU A 10 -12.85 12.31 -6.14
C LEU A 10 -12.60 11.53 -4.84
N ALA A 11 -11.41 10.97 -4.70
CA ALA A 11 -10.98 10.31 -3.47
C ALA A 11 -11.14 11.21 -2.22
N THR A 12 -10.93 12.52 -2.38
CA THR A 12 -11.14 13.52 -1.33
C THR A 12 -12.61 13.68 -0.94
N ASP A 13 -13.53 13.59 -1.90
CA ASP A 13 -14.96 13.68 -1.64
C ASP A 13 -15.43 12.46 -0.86
N LEU A 14 -14.92 11.28 -1.22
CA LEU A 14 -15.22 10.03 -0.53
C LEU A 14 -14.64 10.02 0.89
N ALA A 15 -13.41 10.50 1.08
CA ALA A 15 -12.81 10.65 2.40
C ALA A 15 -13.65 11.58 3.30
N LEU A 16 -14.07 12.74 2.77
CA LEU A 16 -14.92 13.67 3.51
C LEU A 16 -16.29 13.07 3.85
N TYR A 17 -16.88 12.32 2.92
CA TYR A 17 -18.12 11.59 3.16
C TYR A 17 -17.97 10.59 4.32
N LEU A 18 -16.90 9.80 4.33
CA LEU A 18 -16.64 8.83 5.40
C LEU A 18 -16.44 9.50 6.76
N VAL A 19 -15.72 10.63 6.81
CA VAL A 19 -15.59 11.42 8.04
C VAL A 19 -16.96 11.87 8.56
N ARG A 20 -17.85 12.34 7.67
CA ARG A 20 -19.23 12.71 8.05
C ARG A 20 -20.06 11.51 8.53
N LYS A 21 -19.73 10.28 8.10
CA LYS A 21 -20.36 9.03 8.56
C LYS A 21 -19.75 8.47 9.85
N GLY A 22 -18.82 9.20 10.48
CA GLY A 22 -18.27 8.85 11.80
C GLY A 22 -16.90 8.17 11.78
N PHE A 23 -16.26 8.03 10.61
CA PHE A 23 -14.86 7.68 10.54
C PHE A 23 -13.99 8.86 11.01
N SER A 24 -12.80 8.55 11.51
CA SER A 24 -11.81 9.56 11.84
C SER A 24 -11.20 10.18 10.57
N SER A 25 -10.60 11.38 10.70
CA SER A 25 -10.04 12.15 9.58
C SER A 25 -8.85 11.47 8.90
N ASP A 26 -8.20 10.52 9.58
CA ASP A 26 -7.14 9.67 9.08
C ASP A 26 -7.58 8.68 7.99
N VAL A 27 -8.89 8.47 7.78
CA VAL A 27 -9.42 7.68 6.65
C VAL A 27 -8.96 8.21 5.28
N SER A 28 -8.63 9.50 5.20
CA SER A 28 -8.02 10.11 4.01
C SER A 28 -6.70 9.43 3.59
N GLN A 29 -5.95 8.86 4.54
CA GLN A 29 -4.68 8.17 4.28
C GLN A 29 -4.85 6.84 3.54
N VAL A 30 -6.04 6.24 3.56
CA VAL A 30 -6.36 5.01 2.83
C VAL A 30 -6.36 5.25 1.32
N PHE A 31 -6.72 6.45 0.88
CA PHE A 31 -6.76 6.84 -0.53
C PHE A 31 -5.40 7.30 -1.06
N ASN A 32 -4.34 6.57 -0.71
CA ASN A 32 -2.97 6.82 -1.14
C ASN A 32 -2.32 5.50 -1.54
N PHE A 33 -1.91 5.39 -2.81
CA PHE A 33 -1.31 4.16 -3.35
C PHE A 33 0.01 3.77 -2.66
N VAL A 34 0.80 4.75 -2.23
CA VAL A 34 2.04 4.50 -1.48
C VAL A 34 1.71 3.90 -0.12
N ASN A 35 0.78 4.53 0.62
CA ASN A 35 0.35 3.99 1.91
C ASN A 35 -0.23 2.57 1.79
N SER A 36 -0.95 2.29 0.70
CA SER A 36 -1.47 0.96 0.42
C SER A 36 -0.34 -0.07 0.36
N VAL A 37 0.70 0.16 -0.46
CA VAL A 37 1.79 -0.82 -0.62
C VAL A 37 2.73 -0.88 0.58
N GLU A 38 2.94 0.24 1.29
CA GLU A 38 3.86 0.32 2.41
C GLU A 38 3.36 -0.39 3.68
N GLN A 39 2.09 -0.76 3.76
CA GLN A 39 1.55 -1.54 4.88
C GLN A 39 2.01 -3.01 4.85
N TYR A 40 2.38 -3.54 3.69
CA TYR A 40 2.76 -4.94 3.51
C TYR A 40 4.22 -5.20 3.88
N THR A 41 4.55 -5.01 5.17
CA THR A 41 5.91 -5.12 5.73
C THR A 41 6.29 -6.54 6.18
N ALA A 42 5.34 -7.48 6.18
CA ALA A 42 5.64 -8.89 6.42
C ALA A 42 6.62 -9.45 5.37
N LEU A 43 7.28 -10.56 5.69
CA LEU A 43 8.20 -11.24 4.77
C LEU A 43 7.45 -11.63 3.48
N GLY A 44 8.05 -11.30 2.33
CA GLY A 44 7.43 -11.49 1.01
C GLY A 44 6.38 -10.42 0.63
N GLY A 45 6.14 -9.42 1.48
CA GLY A 45 5.22 -8.32 1.19
C GLY A 45 5.74 -7.30 0.17
N THR A 46 4.91 -6.32 -0.18
CA THR A 46 5.18 -5.31 -1.23
C THR A 46 5.71 -3.98 -0.71
N ALA A 47 5.85 -3.80 0.61
CA ALA A 47 6.47 -2.59 1.14
C ALA A 47 7.91 -2.46 0.63
N LYS A 48 8.40 -1.23 0.48
CA LYS A 48 9.77 -0.99 0.02
C LYS A 48 10.82 -1.74 0.85
N SER A 49 10.63 -1.83 2.17
CA SER A 49 11.49 -2.61 3.07
C SER A 49 11.49 -4.10 2.71
N SER A 50 10.30 -4.71 2.58
CA SER A 50 10.13 -6.11 2.22
C SER A 50 10.71 -6.44 0.83
N VAL A 51 10.50 -5.56 -0.15
CA VAL A 51 11.06 -5.73 -1.51
C VAL A 51 12.58 -5.58 -1.51
N THR A 52 13.14 -4.68 -0.69
CA THR A 52 14.59 -4.53 -0.53
C THR A 52 15.21 -5.81 0.02
N THR A 53 14.63 -6.39 1.08
CA THR A 53 15.06 -7.68 1.63
C THR A 53 14.96 -8.81 0.59
N GLN A 54 13.90 -8.85 -0.21
CA GLN A 54 13.77 -9.83 -1.30
C GLN A 54 14.89 -9.67 -2.35
N ILE A 55 15.22 -8.45 -2.75
CA ILE A 55 16.32 -8.18 -3.69
C ILE A 55 17.66 -8.67 -3.12
N GLU A 56 17.94 -8.41 -1.85
CA GLU A 56 19.17 -8.87 -1.17
C GLU A 56 19.25 -10.40 -1.13
N GLN A 57 18.15 -11.07 -0.76
CA GLN A 57 18.06 -12.53 -0.74
C GLN A 57 18.33 -13.14 -2.13
N LEU A 58 17.76 -12.54 -3.18
CA LEU A 58 17.97 -13.01 -4.55
C LEU A 58 19.42 -12.79 -5.02
N ARG A 59 20.04 -11.66 -4.67
CA ARG A 59 21.47 -11.42 -4.98
C ARG A 59 22.37 -12.46 -4.33
N GLU A 60 22.13 -12.79 -3.06
CA GLU A 60 22.87 -13.84 -2.36
C GLU A 60 22.61 -15.23 -2.96
N LEU A 61 21.38 -15.52 -3.37
CA LEU A 61 21.05 -16.77 -4.04
C LEU A 61 21.79 -16.92 -5.39
N MET A 62 21.82 -15.86 -6.20
CA MET A 62 22.55 -15.84 -7.48
C MET A 62 24.06 -16.01 -7.28
N LYS A 63 24.63 -15.41 -6.22
CA LYS A 63 26.04 -15.57 -5.86
C LYS A 63 26.35 -17.04 -5.52
N LYS A 64 25.54 -17.67 -4.68
CA LYS A 64 25.70 -19.10 -4.32
C LYS A 64 25.59 -20.02 -5.53
N GLN A 65 24.66 -19.75 -6.44
CA GLN A 65 24.52 -20.51 -7.68
C GLN A 65 25.78 -20.42 -8.55
N LYS A 66 26.40 -19.24 -8.62
CA LYS A 66 27.65 -19.05 -9.36
C LYS A 66 28.83 -19.79 -8.74
N GLU A 67 28.90 -19.90 -7.41
CA GLU A 67 29.98 -20.62 -6.70
C GLU A 67 29.85 -22.15 -6.82
N GLN A 68 28.63 -22.64 -7.12
CA GLN A 68 28.33 -24.08 -7.28
C GLN A 68 28.46 -24.59 -8.71
N ALA A 69 28.61 -23.69 -9.69
CA ALA A 69 28.78 -24.00 -11.12
C ALA A 69 30.28 -24.00 -11.48
#